data_AF-A0A7Y2JTF2-F1
#
_entry.id   AF-A0A7Y2JTF2-F1
#
_cell.length_a   1.000
_cell.length_b   1.000
_cell.length_c   1.000
_cell.angle_alpha   90.00
_cell.angle_beta   90.00
_cell.angle_gamma   90.00
#
_symmetry.space_group_name_H-M   'P 1'
#
loop_
_entity.id
_entity.type
_entity.pdbx_description
1 polymer ?
#
loop_
_entity_poly.entity_id
_entity_poly.type
_entity_poly.pdbx_seq_one_letter_code
_entity_poly.pdbx_strand_id
1 'polypeptide(L)'
;LDVTWNHVGEGERFGAGVRGSKGTASINPFVVWKQMHGSPVNVSPTATWGRETPYQASFRAEWAHFIAAIRGEAKLPPLEEQLTLHKVLDAIYKSALENRDIKL
;
A
#
# COMPACT_ATOMS: atom_id res chain seq x y z
N LEU A 1 -8.55 8.28 -2.07
CA LEU A 1 -8.80 6.84 -2.24
C LEU A 1 -9.84 6.71 -3.34
N ASP A 2 -9.62 5.86 -4.33
CA ASP A 2 -10.59 5.58 -5.40
C ASP A 2 -10.78 4.07 -5.46
N VAL A 3 -12.04 3.62 -5.41
CA VAL A 3 -12.42 2.21 -5.35
C VAL A 3 -13.70 2.03 -6.16
N THR A 4 -13.69 1.09 -7.10
CA THR A 4 -14.86 0.80 -7.92
C THR A 4 -14.94 -0.68 -8.24
N TRP A 5 -16.15 -1.22 -8.19
CA TRP A 5 -16.47 -2.56 -8.70
C TRP A 5 -16.75 -2.55 -10.21
N ASN A 6 -16.95 -1.37 -10.80
CA ASN A 6 -17.29 -1.22 -12.22
C ASN A 6 -16.04 -0.91 -13.06
N HIS A 7 -14.91 -1.56 -12.76
CA HIS A 7 -13.71 -1.42 -13.56
C HIS A 7 -13.88 -2.19 -14.88
N VAL A 8 -13.88 -1.48 -16.00
CA VAL A 8 -13.84 -2.09 -17.34
C VAL A 8 -12.38 -2.21 -17.76
N GLY A 9 -11.81 -3.39 -17.61
CA GLY A 9 -10.40 -3.67 -17.92
C GLY A 9 -10.00 -5.09 -17.57
N GLU A 10 -8.74 -5.43 -17.87
CA GLU A 10 -8.19 -6.74 -17.53
C GLU A 10 -7.83 -6.83 -16.03
N GLY A 11 -8.37 -7.86 -15.39
CA GLY A 11 -8.00 -8.27 -14.03
C GLY A 11 -8.33 -7.26 -12.93
N GLU A 12 -7.82 -7.56 -11.75
CA GLU A 12 -7.88 -6.65 -10.61
C GLU A 12 -6.79 -5.58 -10.73
N ARG A 13 -7.16 -4.32 -10.47
CA ARG A 13 -6.20 -3.21 -10.37
C ARG A 13 -6.18 -2.66 -8.96
N PHE A 14 -5.01 -2.76 -8.35
CA PHE A 14 -4.69 -2.05 -7.11
C PHE A 14 -3.35 -1.37 -7.28
N GLY A 15 -3.19 -0.20 -6.68
CA GLY A 15 -1.95 0.55 -6.76
C GLY A 15 -1.98 1.70 -5.77
N ALA A 16 -0.79 2.14 -5.37
CA ALA A 16 -0.62 3.34 -4.58
C ALA A 16 0.56 4.11 -5.15
N GLY A 17 0.45 5.43 -5.17
CA GLY A 17 1.49 6.34 -5.63
C GLY A 17 1.75 7.40 -4.57
N VAL A 18 3.02 7.69 -4.32
CA VAL A 18 3.45 8.75 -3.42
C VAL A 18 4.34 9.74 -4.17
N ARG A 19 4.15 11.03 -3.87
CA ARG A 19 5.01 12.11 -4.35
C ARG A 19 5.64 12.78 -3.15
N GLY A 20 6.97 12.84 -3.14
CA GLY A 20 7.76 13.52 -2.14
C GLY A 20 8.58 14.65 -2.75
N SER A 21 9.22 15.44 -1.89
CA SER A 21 10.06 16.57 -2.31
C SER A 21 11.31 16.17 -3.10
N LYS A 22 11.72 14.90 -3.05
CA LYS A 22 12.94 14.38 -3.70
C LYS A 22 12.70 13.23 -4.67
N GLY A 23 11.44 12.91 -4.98
CA GLY A 23 11.12 11.77 -5.82
C GLY A 23 9.67 11.30 -5.74
N THR A 24 9.40 10.21 -6.44
CA THR A 24 8.09 9.55 -6.46
C THR A 24 8.27 8.04 -6.33
N ALA A 25 7.24 7.36 -5.84
CA ALA A 25 7.20 5.91 -5.84
C ALA A 25 5.78 5.41 -6.12
N SER A 26 5.67 4.22 -6.70
CA SER A 26 4.40 3.53 -6.91
C SER A 26 4.53 2.04 -6.65
N ILE A 27 3.40 1.36 -6.40
CA ILE A 27 3.26 -0.09 -6.44
C ILE A 27 2.31 -0.49 -7.57
N ASN A 28 2.51 -1.69 -8.12
CA ASN A 28 1.83 -2.25 -9.30
C ASN A 28 1.80 -1.34 -10.55
N PRO A 29 2.96 -1.16 -11.19
CA PRO A 29 4.26 -1.78 -10.88
C PRO A 29 5.02 -1.07 -9.75
N PHE A 30 5.90 -1.81 -9.05
CA PHE A 30 6.82 -1.20 -8.09
C PHE A 30 7.88 -0.39 -8.81
N VAL A 31 7.82 0.93 -8.68
CA VAL A 31 8.76 1.84 -9.32
C VAL A 31 9.13 2.96 -8.36
N VAL A 32 10.41 3.32 -8.31
CA VAL A 32 10.92 4.42 -7.49
C VAL A 32 11.76 5.34 -8.37
N TRP A 33 11.40 6.63 -8.38
CA TRP A 33 12.15 7.70 -9.05
C TRP A 33 12.71 8.64 -8.00
N LYS A 34 13.98 9.03 -8.17
CA LYS A 34 14.64 10.00 -7.30
C LYS A 34 15.29 11.09 -8.12
N GLN A 35 15.22 12.33 -7.65
CA GLN A 35 16.00 13.41 -8.25
C GLN A 35 17.46 13.29 -7.78
N MET A 36 18.37 13.09 -8.71
CA MET A 36 19.82 13.05 -8.48
C MET A 36 20.49 14.02 -9.45
N HIS A 37 21.30 14.95 -8.91
CA HIS A 37 22.00 15.97 -9.70
C HIS A 37 21.08 16.75 -10.65
N GLY A 38 19.86 17.09 -10.19
CA GLY A 38 18.87 17.83 -10.98
C GLY A 38 18.02 16.97 -11.92
N SER A 39 18.37 15.71 -12.14
CA SER A 39 17.71 14.82 -13.10
C SER A 39 16.94 13.68 -12.42
N PRO A 40 15.79 13.23 -12.97
CA PRO A 40 15.09 12.07 -12.47
C PRO A 40 15.86 10.79 -12.83
N VAL A 41 16.12 9.95 -11.83
CA VAL A 41 16.79 8.65 -11.99
C VAL A 41 15.86 7.56 -11.45
N ASN A 42 15.65 6.52 -12.25
CA ASN A 42 14.94 5.32 -11.81
C ASN A 42 15.87 4.51 -10.90
N VAL A 43 15.48 4.40 -9.64
CA VAL A 43 16.22 3.67 -8.60
C VAL A 43 15.43 2.47 -8.08
N SER A 44 14.49 1.98 -8.88
CA SER A 44 13.73 0.78 -8.56
C SER A 44 14.68 -0.39 -8.36
N PRO A 45 14.58 -1.13 -7.25
CA PRO A 45 15.35 -2.35 -7.06
C PRO A 45 15.07 -3.33 -8.19
N THR A 46 16.13 -3.81 -8.83
CA THR A 46 16.09 -4.94 -9.76
C THR A 46 16.06 -6.24 -8.95
N ALA A 47 14.97 -6.45 -8.20
CA ALA A 47 14.77 -7.70 -7.50
C ALA A 47 14.44 -8.82 -8.51
N THR A 48 15.12 -9.96 -8.40
CA THR A 48 14.71 -11.18 -9.07
C THR A 48 13.47 -11.70 -8.36
N TRP A 49 12.29 -11.42 -8.91
CA TRP A 49 11.06 -12.02 -8.41
C TRP A 49 11.16 -13.53 -8.64
N GLY A 50 10.85 -14.33 -7.62
CA GLY A 50 10.76 -15.77 -7.75
C GLY A 50 9.66 -16.19 -8.74
N ARG A 51 9.40 -17.49 -8.87
CA ARG A 51 8.37 -18.00 -9.80
C ARG A 51 6.93 -17.64 -9.39
N GLU A 52 6.76 -17.06 -8.21
CA GLU A 52 5.45 -16.75 -7.65
C GLU A 52 4.98 -15.36 -8.03
N THR A 53 3.66 -15.20 -8.08
CA THR A 53 3.06 -13.88 -8.25
C THR A 53 3.31 -13.04 -6.99
N PRO A 54 3.39 -11.70 -7.11
CA PRO A 54 3.51 -10.81 -5.95
C PRO A 54 2.41 -11.04 -4.91
N TYR A 55 1.19 -11.39 -5.35
CA TYR A 55 0.08 -11.74 -4.48
C TYR A 55 0.39 -12.97 -3.61
N GLN A 56 0.80 -14.09 -4.22
CA GLN A 56 1.15 -15.32 -3.51
C GLN A 56 2.31 -15.09 -2.53
N ALA A 57 3.34 -14.37 -2.98
CA ALA A 57 4.49 -14.03 -2.16
C ALA A 57 4.09 -13.19 -0.93
N SER A 58 3.16 -12.24 -1.10
CA SER A 58 2.67 -11.38 -0.01
C SER A 58 1.91 -12.18 1.05
N PHE A 59 0.99 -13.07 0.63
CA PHE A 59 0.27 -13.93 1.57
C PHE A 59 1.18 -14.85 2.37
N ARG A 60 2.17 -15.46 1.72
CA ARG A 60 3.14 -16.30 2.45
C ARG A 60 3.96 -15.47 3.43
N ALA A 61 4.40 -14.27 3.05
CA ALA A 61 5.14 -13.39 3.94
C ALA A 61 4.31 -13.01 5.18
N GLU A 62 3.01 -12.73 5.00
CA GLU A 62 2.09 -12.44 6.10
C GLU A 62 1.90 -13.64 7.04
N TRP A 63 1.72 -14.86 6.49
CA TRP A 63 1.66 -16.09 7.30
C TRP A 63 2.94 -16.36 8.08
N ALA A 64 4.10 -16.17 7.44
CA ALA A 64 5.38 -16.33 8.11
C ALA A 64 5.54 -15.32 9.26
N HIS A 65 5.15 -14.06 9.02
CA HIS A 65 5.15 -13.02 10.05
C HIS A 65 4.19 -13.36 11.21
N PHE A 66 2.99 -13.86 10.91
CA PHE A 66 2.01 -14.27 11.91
C PHE A 66 2.55 -15.38 12.83
N ILE A 67 3.14 -16.44 12.25
CA ILE A 67 3.73 -17.53 13.02
C ILE A 67 4.90 -17.03 13.88
N ALA A 68 5.80 -16.22 13.30
CA ALA A 68 6.91 -15.63 14.03
C ALA A 68 6.43 -14.75 15.20
N ALA A 69 5.36 -13.97 15.00
CA ALA A 69 4.81 -13.12 16.05
C ALA A 69 4.20 -13.93 17.20
N ILE A 70 3.50 -15.04 16.91
CA ILE A 70 2.99 -15.97 17.95
C ILE A 70 4.14 -16.59 18.74
N ARG A 71 5.27 -16.86 18.09
CA ARG A 71 6.48 -17.40 18.74
C ARG A 71 7.30 -16.34 19.49
N GLY A 72 6.93 -15.06 19.40
CA GLY A 72 7.70 -13.95 19.97
C GLY A 72 8.98 -13.60 19.18
N GLU A 73 9.12 -14.10 17.96
CA GLU A 73 10.25 -13.87 17.06
C GLU A 73 10.07 -12.63 16.17
N ALA A 74 8.83 -12.14 16.06
CA ALA A 74 8.49 -10.92 15.33
C ALA A 74 7.59 -10.00 16.17
N LYS A 75 7.59 -8.70 15.82
CA LYS A 75 6.74 -7.72 16.47
C LYS A 75 5.28 -7.96 16.06
N LEU A 76 4.38 -8.03 17.03
CA LEU A 76 2.95 -8.02 16.74
C LEU A 76 2.56 -6.69 16.07
N PRO A 77 1.74 -6.72 15.00
CA PRO A 77 1.23 -5.50 14.41
C PRO A 77 0.41 -4.73 15.46
N PRO A 78 0.61 -3.41 15.59
CA PRO A 78 -0.13 -2.60 16.56
C PRO A 78 -1.62 -2.57 16.20
N LEU A 79 -2.50 -2.79 17.18
CA LEU A 79 -3.95 -2.73 16.98
C LEU A 79 -4.42 -1.31 16.65
N GLU A 80 -3.65 -0.30 17.05
CA GLU A 80 -3.89 1.11 16.81
C GLU A 80 -3.96 1.45 15.31
N GLU A 81 -3.22 0.74 14.46
CA GLU A 81 -3.29 0.91 13.00
C GLU A 81 -4.66 0.49 12.47
N GLN A 82 -5.23 -0.60 12.98
CA GLN A 82 -6.57 -1.07 12.59
C GLN A 82 -7.69 -0.16 13.10
N LEU A 83 -7.52 0.39 14.31
CA LEU A 83 -8.44 1.41 14.83
C LEU A 83 -8.39 2.69 13.99
N THR A 84 -7.19 3.10 13.56
CA THR A 84 -7.02 4.26 12.68
C THR A 84 -7.68 4.02 11.33
N LEU A 85 -7.52 2.82 10.74
CA LEU A 85 -8.19 2.44 9.50
C LEU A 85 -9.71 2.57 9.62
N HIS A 86 -10.32 2.04 10.69
CA HIS A 86 -11.76 2.15 10.90
C HIS A 86 -12.23 3.60 11.04
N LYS A 87 -11.50 4.44 11.80
CA LYS A 87 -11.80 5.88 11.91
C LYS A 87 -11.78 6.59 10.56
N VAL A 88 -10.82 6.24 9.69
CA VAL A 88 -10.73 6.79 8.33
C VAL A 88 -11.93 6.35 7.49
N LEU A 89 -12.32 5.08 7.55
CA LEU A 89 -13.51 4.57 6.85
C LEU A 89 -14.79 5.29 7.30
N ASP A 90 -14.99 5.42 8.61
CA ASP A 90 -16.14 6.13 9.18
C ASP A 90 -16.19 7.59 8.73
N ALA A 91 -15.05 8.26 8.70
CA ALA A 91 -14.94 9.63 8.23
C ALA A 91 -15.26 9.76 6.72
N ILE A 92 -14.84 8.80 5.89
CA ILE A 92 -15.18 8.76 4.45
C ILE A 92 -16.70 8.64 4.28
N TYR A 93 -17.34 7.70 4.97
CA TYR A 93 -18.80 7.52 4.90
C TYR A 93 -19.55 8.77 5.37
N LYS A 94 -19.12 9.36 6.48
CA LYS A 94 -19.71 10.59 7.03
C LYS A 94 -19.52 11.78 6.09
N SER A 95 -18.34 11.91 5.49
CA SER A 95 -18.04 12.96 4.51
C SER A 95 -18.95 12.87 3.28
N ALA A 96 -19.18 11.65 2.78
CA ALA A 96 -20.08 11.41 1.66
C ALA A 96 -21.54 11.77 1.97
N LEU A 97 -22.01 11.48 3.20
CA LEU A 97 -23.37 11.80 3.63
C LEU A 97 -23.58 13.32 3.85
N GLU A 98 -22.62 13.98 4.48
CA GLU A 98 -22.72 15.39 4.85
C GLU A 98 -22.22 16.36 3.75
N ASN A 99 -21.63 15.82 2.67
CA ASN A 99 -21.04 16.55 1.56
C ASN A 99 -20.04 17.63 2.02
N ARG A 100 -19.19 17.27 3.00
CA ARG A 100 -18.15 18.14 3.54
C ARG A 100 -16.99 17.33 4.11
N ASP A 101 -15.87 18.00 4.37
CA ASP A 101 -14.71 17.37 4.98
C ASP A 101 -14.97 17.02 6.46
N ILE A 102 -14.47 15.84 6.86
CA ILE A 102 -14.51 15.33 8.23
C ILE A 102 -13.09 15.27 8.78
N LYS A 103 -12.88 15.88 9.93
CA LYS A 103 -11.61 15.83 10.65
C LYS A 103 -11.43 14.47 11.33
N LEU A 104 -10.23 13.90 11.17
CA LEU A 104 -9.78 12.69 11.85
C LEU A 104 -9.20 12.99 13.24
#